data_AF-A0A533UDC7-F1
#
_entry.id   AF-A0A533UDC7-F1
#
_cell.length_a   1.000
_cell.length_b   1.000
_cell.length_c   1.000
_cell.angle_alpha   90.00
_cell.angle_beta   90.00
_cell.angle_gamma   90.00
#
_symmetry.space_group_name_H-M   'P 1'
#
loop_
_entity.id
_entity.type
_entity.pdbx_description
1 polymer ?
#
loop_
_entity_poly.entity_id
_entity_poly.type
_entity_poly.pdbx_seq_one_letter_code
_entity_poly.pdbx_strand_id
1 'polypeptide(L)'
;MQDINPLPWGAQDRFQAHFIVKGNIDQSDDSFLVESKLKTQDHFGSKKVVSVEWVGGKIANILNADNELADMIKKLSYHDAFIWVDPTKSGVRIHGKWKSSHDLGVSKEQFAVYDRIASHIKKNL
;
A
#
# COMPACT_ATOMS: atom_id res chain seq x y z
N MET A 1 8.84 -0.51 38.25
CA MET A 1 7.70 -1.28 38.80
C MET A 1 6.95 -1.87 37.63
N GLN A 2 6.79 -3.19 37.61
CA GLN A 2 6.02 -3.92 36.59
C GLN A 2 4.67 -4.25 37.24
N ASP A 3 3.57 -3.94 36.55
CA ASP A 3 2.22 -4.05 37.12
C ASP A 3 1.85 -5.53 37.37
N ILE A 4 1.31 -5.82 38.56
CA ILE A 4 1.04 -7.19 39.04
C ILE A 4 -0.22 -7.78 38.39
N ASN A 5 -1.11 -6.92 37.87
CA ASN A 5 -2.30 -7.30 37.12
C ASN A 5 -2.39 -6.46 35.84
N PRO A 6 -1.67 -6.82 34.76
CA PRO A 6 -1.90 -6.17 33.48
C PRO A 6 -3.37 -6.38 33.10
N LEU A 7 -4.12 -5.29 32.99
CA LEU A 7 -5.45 -5.31 32.37
C LEU A 7 -5.32 -6.07 31.04
N PRO A 8 -6.26 -6.96 30.68
CA PRO A 8 -6.23 -7.61 29.38
C PRO A 8 -6.59 -6.52 28.37
N TRP A 9 -5.57 -5.79 27.89
CA TRP A 9 -5.68 -5.07 26.65
C TRP A 9 -5.96 -6.16 25.61
N GLY A 10 -7.25 -6.46 25.37
CA GLY A 10 -7.66 -7.32 24.28
C GLY A 10 -7.01 -6.82 22.99
N ALA A 11 -6.84 -7.70 22.01
CA ALA A 11 -6.21 -7.33 20.75
C ALA A 11 -6.87 -6.04 20.21
N GLN A 12 -6.09 -4.96 20.09
CA GLN A 12 -6.61 -3.68 19.62
C GLN A 12 -7.10 -3.86 18.18
N ASP A 13 -8.34 -3.45 17.90
CA ASP A 13 -8.89 -3.54 16.55
C ASP A 13 -7.99 -2.82 15.54
N ARG A 14 -7.72 -3.52 14.42
CA ARG A 14 -6.92 -3.02 13.30
C ARG A 14 -7.78 -3.05 12.04
N PHE A 15 -7.69 -1.98 11.26
CA PHE A 15 -8.47 -1.79 10.04
C PHE A 15 -7.55 -1.57 8.86
N GLN A 16 -8.00 -1.91 7.66
CA GLN A 16 -7.26 -1.70 6.42
C GLN A 16 -8.23 -1.33 5.31
N ALA A 17 -7.93 -0.26 4.58
CA ALA A 17 -8.70 0.13 3.40
C ALA A 17 -8.20 -0.65 2.18
N HIS A 18 -9.12 -1.28 1.45
CA HIS A 18 -8.83 -2.02 0.22
C HIS A 18 -9.47 -1.31 -0.97
N PHE A 19 -8.66 -1.06 -2.00
CA PHE A 19 -9.14 -0.60 -3.30
C PHE A 19 -9.11 -1.77 -4.26
N ILE A 20 -10.25 -2.13 -4.88
CA ILE A 20 -10.38 -3.35 -5.66
C ILE A 20 -10.68 -3.01 -7.12
N VAL A 21 -9.77 -3.39 -8.02
CA VAL A 21 -10.00 -3.35 -9.46
C VAL A 21 -10.64 -4.67 -9.87
N LYS A 22 -11.94 -4.65 -10.17
CA LYS A 22 -12.67 -5.84 -10.61
C LYS A 22 -12.19 -6.30 -11.98
N GLY A 23 -11.98 -7.61 -12.12
CA GLY A 23 -11.56 -8.25 -13.36
C GLY A 23 -11.57 -9.77 -13.24
N ASN A 24 -11.50 -10.47 -14.37
CA ASN A 24 -11.36 -11.92 -14.39
C ASN A 24 -9.87 -12.24 -14.35
N ILE A 25 -9.35 -12.49 -13.15
CA ILE A 25 -7.96 -12.85 -12.91
C ILE A 25 -7.92 -14.17 -12.14
N ASP A 26 -6.98 -15.03 -12.54
CA ASP A 26 -6.64 -16.20 -11.74
C ASP A 26 -5.90 -15.76 -10.47
N GLN A 27 -6.36 -16.19 -9.29
CA GLN A 27 -5.74 -15.82 -8.02
C GLN A 27 -4.29 -16.32 -7.94
N SER A 28 -3.91 -17.37 -8.68
CA SER A 28 -2.52 -17.82 -8.80
C SER A 28 -1.65 -17.02 -9.78
N ASP A 29 -2.19 -15.99 -10.43
CA ASP A 29 -1.41 -15.14 -11.32
C ASP A 29 -0.57 -14.12 -10.52
N ASP A 30 0.68 -14.51 -10.25
CA ASP A 30 1.67 -13.66 -9.60
C ASP A 30 2.05 -12.41 -10.43
N SER A 31 1.57 -12.25 -11.68
CA SER A 31 1.88 -11.09 -12.52
C SER A 31 1.49 -9.75 -11.86
N PHE A 32 0.47 -9.76 -10.99
CA PHE A 32 -0.02 -8.59 -10.27
C PHE A 32 0.42 -8.51 -8.80
N LEU A 33 1.15 -9.50 -8.30
CA LEU A 33 1.64 -9.51 -6.93
C LEU A 33 2.86 -8.58 -6.82
N VAL A 34 2.72 -7.43 -6.17
CA VAL A 34 3.81 -6.46 -6.03
C VAL A 34 3.74 -5.69 -4.72
N GLU A 35 4.90 -5.33 -4.18
CA GLU A 35 5.01 -4.46 -3.01
C GLU A 35 5.96 -3.28 -3.25
N SER A 36 5.67 -2.16 -2.59
CA SER A 36 6.53 -0.98 -2.60
C SER A 36 7.70 -1.14 -1.60
N LYS A 37 8.93 -0.97 -2.08
CA LYS A 37 10.15 -0.77 -1.31
C LYS A 37 10.50 0.71 -1.29
N LEU A 38 10.51 1.29 -0.09
CA LEU A 38 10.76 2.71 0.10
C LEU A 38 12.23 2.95 0.47
N LYS A 39 12.87 3.92 -0.17
CA LYS A 39 14.10 4.53 0.34
C LYS A 39 13.72 5.82 1.05
N THR A 40 14.12 5.93 2.31
CA THR A 40 13.81 7.08 3.15
C THR A 40 15.06 7.84 3.54
N GLN A 41 14.88 9.14 3.77
CA GLN A 41 15.86 9.99 4.42
C GLN A 41 15.34 10.39 5.82
N ASP A 42 16.27 10.84 6.66
CA ASP A 42 16.05 11.23 8.06
C ASP A 42 15.74 10.06 9.00
N HIS A 43 15.69 10.36 10.30
CA HIS A 43 15.48 9.38 11.37
C HIS A 43 14.14 9.59 12.09
N PHE A 44 13.58 8.49 12.64
CA PHE A 44 12.39 8.51 13.50
C PHE A 44 11.13 9.13 12.86
N GLY A 45 10.37 9.93 13.61
CA GLY A 45 9.07 10.48 13.21
C GLY A 45 9.10 11.50 12.06
N SER A 46 10.29 11.89 11.59
CA SER A 46 10.45 12.79 10.44
C SER A 46 10.87 12.07 9.16
N LYS A 47 10.76 10.74 9.09
CA LYS A 47 11.08 9.97 7.88
C LYS A 47 10.32 10.47 6.67
N LYS A 48 11.06 10.85 5.63
CA LYS A 48 10.52 11.24 4.33
C LYS A 48 10.87 10.22 3.27
N VAL A 49 9.93 9.96 2.37
CA VAL A 49 10.13 9.05 1.24
C VAL A 49 10.89 9.80 0.14
N VAL A 50 12.07 9.30 -0.20
CA VAL A 50 12.93 9.88 -1.26
C VAL A 50 12.70 9.18 -2.59
N SER A 51 12.54 7.85 -2.55
CA SER A 51 12.20 7.06 -3.72
C SER A 51 11.38 5.84 -3.35
N VAL A 52 10.66 5.34 -4.33
CA VAL A 52 9.93 4.07 -4.28
C VAL A 52 10.41 3.18 -5.40
N GLU A 53 10.54 1.90 -5.10
CA GLU A 53 10.84 0.82 -6.04
C GLU A 53 9.78 -0.25 -5.83
N TRP A 54 9.20 -0.76 -6.90
CA TRP A 54 8.22 -1.83 -6.89
C TRP A 54 8.93 -3.16 -7.14
N VAL A 55 8.66 -4.16 -6.31
CA VAL A 55 9.25 -5.50 -6.39
C VAL A 55 8.16 -6.55 -6.41
N GLY A 56 8.24 -7.49 -7.35
CA GLY A 56 7.26 -8.55 -7.51
C GLY A 56 7.06 -8.94 -8.97
N GLY A 57 5.82 -9.23 -9.34
CA GLY A 57 5.38 -9.65 -10.66
C GLY A 57 5.57 -8.62 -11.77
N LYS A 58 5.09 -8.96 -12.96
CA LYS A 58 5.26 -8.17 -14.20
C LYS A 58 4.82 -6.72 -14.06
N ILE A 59 3.76 -6.46 -13.29
CA ILE A 59 3.24 -5.10 -13.04
C ILE A 59 4.30 -4.19 -12.39
N ALA A 60 5.27 -4.74 -11.65
CA ALA A 60 6.32 -3.98 -10.98
C ALA A 60 7.13 -3.11 -11.96
N ASN A 61 7.48 -3.67 -13.13
CA ASN A 61 8.22 -2.94 -14.15
C ASN A 61 7.42 -1.75 -14.71
N ILE A 62 6.10 -1.92 -14.86
CA ILE A 62 5.19 -0.87 -15.33
C ILE A 62 5.10 0.24 -14.29
N LEU A 63 4.94 -0.11 -13.01
CA LEU A 63 4.87 0.88 -11.93
C LEU A 63 6.20 1.61 -11.71
N ASN A 64 7.35 0.92 -11.88
CA ASN A 64 8.68 1.52 -11.82
C ASN A 64 8.98 2.48 -12.99
N ALA A 65 8.36 2.26 -14.15
CA ALA A 65 8.51 3.15 -15.30
C ALA A 65 7.67 4.44 -15.20
N ASP A 66 6.74 4.51 -14.23
CA ASP A 66 5.84 5.65 -14.05
C ASP A 66 6.43 6.69 -13.07
N ASN A 67 7.16 7.65 -13.64
CA ASN A 67 7.79 8.73 -12.86
C ASN A 67 6.78 9.59 -12.08
N GLU A 68 5.59 9.81 -12.64
CA GLU A 68 4.57 10.62 -11.97
C GLU A 68 3.96 9.85 -10.79
N LEU A 69 3.74 8.54 -10.91
CA LEU A 69 3.38 7.70 -9.77
C LEU A 69 4.44 7.77 -8.66
N ALA A 70 5.72 7.68 -9.02
CA ALA A 70 6.81 7.81 -8.06
C ALA A 70 6.81 9.18 -7.35
N ASP A 71 6.56 10.27 -8.08
CA ASP A 71 6.48 11.62 -7.52
C ASP A 71 5.23 11.84 -6.65
N MET A 72 4.12 11.19 -6.97
CA MET A 72 2.92 11.19 -6.11
C MET A 72 3.19 10.46 -4.79
N ILE A 73 3.87 9.31 -4.83
CA ILE A 73 4.19 8.51 -3.63
C ILE A 73 5.15 9.26 -2.69
N LYS A 74 6.13 10.00 -3.23
CA LYS A 74 7.05 10.83 -2.40
C LYS A 74 6.32 11.89 -1.56
N LYS A 75 5.12 12.30 -1.96
CA LYS A 75 4.30 13.28 -1.23
C LYS A 75 3.47 12.65 -0.11
N LEU A 76 3.35 11.32 -0.07
CA LEU A 76 2.64 10.62 0.98
C LEU A 76 3.44 10.62 2.29
N SER A 77 2.74 10.36 3.40
CA SER A 77 3.41 10.05 4.66
C SER A 77 4.22 8.76 4.52
N TYR A 78 5.27 8.60 5.34
CA TYR A 78 6.04 7.35 5.38
C TYR A 78 5.14 6.12 5.59
N HIS A 79 4.06 6.24 6.37
CA HIS A 79 3.16 5.13 6.65
C HIS A 79 2.24 4.80 5.48
N ASP A 80 1.74 5.82 4.76
CA ASP A 80 0.81 5.64 3.64
C ASP A 80 1.51 5.26 2.34
N ALA A 81 2.81 5.52 2.22
CA ALA A 81 3.63 5.13 1.08
C ALA A 81 3.91 3.62 1.00
N PHE A 82 3.62 2.85 2.06
CA PHE A 82 3.67 1.38 1.99
C PHE A 82 2.41 0.86 1.33
N ILE A 83 2.57 0.33 0.12
CA ILE A 83 1.48 -0.13 -0.73
C ILE A 83 1.79 -1.54 -1.21
N TRP A 84 0.77 -2.39 -1.16
CA TRP A 84 0.77 -3.73 -1.72
C TRP A 84 -0.31 -3.85 -2.76
N VAL A 85 -0.04 -4.68 -3.76
CA VAL A 85 -0.99 -5.09 -4.79
C VAL A 85 -0.97 -6.60 -4.86
N ASP A 86 -2.13 -7.22 -4.81
CA ASP A 86 -2.25 -8.67 -4.81
C ASP A 86 -3.50 -9.16 -5.57
N PRO A 87 -3.40 -10.26 -6.34
CA PRO A 87 -4.56 -10.87 -6.99
C PRO A 87 -5.49 -11.51 -5.95
N THR A 88 -6.79 -11.35 -6.16
CA THR A 88 -7.86 -11.91 -5.33
C THR A 88 -8.91 -12.58 -6.22
N LYS A 89 -9.80 -13.37 -5.61
CA LYS A 89 -10.91 -14.01 -6.34
C LYS A 89 -11.83 -13.03 -7.08
N SER A 90 -11.87 -11.76 -6.66
CA SER A 90 -12.78 -10.74 -7.19
C SER A 90 -12.10 -9.70 -8.09
N GLY A 91 -10.81 -9.86 -8.37
CA GLY A 91 -9.99 -8.86 -9.06
C GLY A 91 -8.65 -8.62 -8.37
N VAL A 92 -8.03 -7.48 -8.62
CA VAL A 92 -6.74 -7.13 -8.00
C VAL A 92 -6.98 -6.12 -6.88
N ARG A 93 -6.44 -6.41 -5.70
CA ARG A 93 -6.54 -5.55 -4.51
C ARG A 93 -5.30 -4.67 -4.40
N ILE A 94 -5.51 -3.42 -4.03
CA ILE A 94 -4.48 -2.46 -3.63
C ILE A 94 -4.75 -2.08 -2.18
N HIS A 95 -3.74 -2.14 -1.32
CA HIS A 95 -3.91 -1.80 0.09
C HIS A 95 -2.66 -1.22 0.73
N GLY A 96 -2.85 -0.49 1.83
CA GLY A 96 -1.78 0.06 2.66
C GLY A 96 -1.52 -0.77 3.91
N LYS A 97 -0.87 -0.18 4.93
CA LYS A 97 -0.70 -0.80 6.24
C LYS A 97 -2.02 -0.89 7.01
N TRP A 98 -2.07 -1.84 7.96
CA TRP A 98 -3.10 -1.87 8.99
C TRP A 98 -3.00 -0.62 9.88
N LYS A 99 -4.14 0.00 10.15
CA LYS A 99 -4.29 1.23 10.96
C LYS A 99 -5.15 0.98 12.19
N SER A 100 -5.02 1.83 13.20
CA SER A 100 -5.97 1.87 14.32
C SER A 100 -7.31 2.45 13.86
N SER A 101 -8.37 2.35 14.66
CA SER A 101 -9.64 3.04 14.39
C SER A 101 -9.49 4.56 14.30
N HIS A 102 -8.54 5.15 15.05
CA HIS A 102 -8.31 6.59 15.07
C HIS A 102 -7.56 7.07 13.81
N ASP A 103 -6.62 6.26 13.32
CA ASP A 103 -5.82 6.60 12.13
C ASP A 103 -6.49 6.17 10.82
N LEU A 104 -7.67 5.51 10.90
CA LEU A 104 -8.38 5.02 9.75
C LEU A 104 -8.84 6.19 8.87
N GLY A 105 -8.24 6.26 7.69
CA GLY A 105 -8.53 7.28 6.69
C GLY A 105 -7.67 7.07 5.45
N VAL A 106 -8.20 7.50 4.31
CA VAL A 106 -7.50 7.55 3.03
C VAL A 106 -7.47 9.01 2.60
N SER A 107 -6.28 9.61 2.53
CA SER A 107 -6.14 10.98 2.06
C SER A 107 -6.45 11.08 0.56
N LYS A 108 -6.71 12.30 0.07
CA LYS A 108 -6.94 12.54 -1.37
C LYS A 108 -5.71 12.14 -2.20
N GLU A 109 -4.51 12.39 -1.68
CA GLU A 109 -3.25 12.04 -2.31
C GLU A 109 -3.06 10.53 -2.36
N GLN A 110 -3.37 9.82 -1.25
CA GLN A 110 -3.31 8.36 -1.20
C GLN A 110 -4.31 7.74 -2.18
N PHE A 111 -5.53 8.28 -2.24
CA PHE A 111 -6.53 7.85 -3.21
C PHE A 111 -6.05 8.05 -4.66
N ALA A 112 -5.47 9.20 -4.98
CA ALA A 112 -4.96 9.46 -6.33
C ALA A 112 -3.83 8.51 -6.73
N VAL A 113 -2.96 8.14 -5.78
CA VAL A 113 -1.95 7.10 -5.98
C VAL A 113 -2.60 5.75 -6.28
N TYR A 114 -3.62 5.36 -5.51
CA TYR A 114 -4.33 4.10 -5.72
C TYR A 114 -5.07 4.07 -7.05
N ASP A 115 -5.70 5.17 -7.46
CA ASP A 115 -6.39 5.30 -8.74
C ASP A 115 -5.43 5.19 -9.94
N ARG A 116 -4.23 5.75 -9.81
CA ARG A 116 -3.19 5.62 -10.83
C ARG A 116 -2.67 4.19 -10.97
N ILE A 117 -2.42 3.51 -9.84
CA ILE A 117 -2.05 2.09 -9.83
C ILE A 117 -3.19 1.24 -10.44
N ALA A 118 -4.43 1.52 -10.05
CA ALA A 118 -5.62 0.85 -10.57
C ALA A 118 -5.76 1.01 -12.09
N SER A 119 -5.42 2.18 -12.62
CA SER A 119 -5.42 2.45 -14.07
C SER A 119 -4.40 1.58 -14.81
N HIS A 120 -3.21 1.36 -14.24
CA HIS A 120 -2.23 0.42 -14.83
C HIS A 120 -2.70 -1.01 -14.77
N ILE A 121 -3.24 -1.43 -13.63
CA ILE A 121 -3.83 -2.77 -13.48
C ILE A 121 -4.91 -2.99 -14.53
N LYS A 122 -5.87 -2.07 -14.65
CA LYS A 122 -7.00 -2.18 -15.60
C LYS A 122 -6.56 -2.28 -17.06
N LYS A 123 -5.44 -1.66 -17.44
CA LYS A 123 -4.88 -1.74 -18.80
C LYS A 123 -4.20 -3.07 -19.11
N ASN A 124 -3.82 -3.83 -18.08
CA ASN A 124 -3.05 -5.07 -18.19
C ASN A 124 -3.82 -6.30 -17.69
N LEU A 125 -5.05 -6.11 -17.19
CA LEU A 125 -6.02 -7.16 -16.86
C LEU A 125 -6.58 -7.85 -18.11
#